data_AF-A0A6G3ZC92-F1
#
_entry.id   AF-A0A6G3ZC92-F1
#
_cell.length_a   1.000
_cell.length_b   1.000
_cell.length_c   1.000
_cell.angle_alpha   90.00
_cell.angle_beta   90.00
_cell.angle_gamma   90.00
#
_symmetry.space_group_name_H-M   'P 1'
#
loop_
_entity.id
_entity.type
_entity.pdbx_description
1 polymer ?
#
loop_
_entity_poly.entity_id
_entity_poly.type
_entity_poly.pdbx_seq_one_letter_code
_entity_poly.pdbx_strand_id
1 'polypeptide(L)'
;HRLGGYLGGGLGKGIDKNIEDAYLFLCLNYVSGDEIYLFGFSRGAYTVRSLAGLIYNAGLLTRSYIRKAPEAYQLYQSRDDGPQEPNAIAFRQKYGARVPITLLGCWDTVGSLGIPDINPLIKLDRRINEKYRFHDTQLNRTIQHALHAVAIDETRKVFDVTPMQPSRHSENQIVKQVWFPGDHGSVGGGMGDLRGLSDAALQWIIDSIANWGLGLDFDLDRIEDGILVDPTIPLNLARKTLIGKLTALAGSFLREVSDNFEDIHEVAIQRFLKRSDYKPQNLLQKHRSRLTS
;
A
#
# COMPACT_ATOMS: atom_id res chain seq x y z
N HIS A 1 -13.95 16.21 16.91
CA HIS A 1 -14.63 14.93 16.60
C HIS A 1 -15.43 15.00 15.30
N ARG A 2 -14.87 14.49 14.20
CA ARG A 2 -15.66 14.05 13.03
C ARG A 2 -15.02 12.77 12.51
N LEU A 3 -15.46 11.64 13.06
CA LEU A 3 -15.31 10.32 12.45
C LEU A 3 -16.28 10.28 11.25
N GLY A 4 -15.80 10.77 10.11
CA GLY A 4 -16.48 10.61 8.83
C GLY A 4 -16.18 9.23 8.27
N GLY A 5 -17.09 8.28 8.50
CA GLY A 5 -16.98 6.91 7.99
C GLY A 5 -16.78 6.89 6.47
N TYR A 6 -15.70 6.22 6.05
CA TYR A 6 -15.36 5.92 4.66
C TYR A 6 -16.34 4.90 4.05
N LEU A 7 -17.57 5.30 3.77
CA LEU A 7 -18.56 4.51 3.03
C LEU A 7 -19.34 5.42 2.07
N GLY A 8 -18.62 6.12 1.18
CA GLY A 8 -19.20 6.84 0.05
C GLY A 8 -19.22 5.98 -1.22
N GLY A 9 -20.41 5.72 -1.76
CA GLY A 9 -20.60 5.00 -3.03
C GLY A 9 -19.93 5.72 -4.21
N GLY A 10 -19.21 4.96 -5.05
CA GLY A 10 -18.37 5.49 -6.14
C GLY A 10 -16.91 5.03 -6.06
N LEU A 11 -16.68 3.76 -5.68
CA LEU A 11 -15.40 3.23 -5.20
C LEU A 11 -14.19 3.45 -6.14
N GLY A 12 -14.36 3.32 -7.47
CA GLY A 12 -13.30 3.59 -8.45
C GLY A 12 -13.10 5.08 -8.77
N LYS A 13 -14.21 5.83 -8.93
CA LYS A 13 -14.16 7.29 -9.14
C LYS A 13 -13.49 8.03 -7.97
N GLY A 14 -13.65 7.52 -6.74
CA GLY A 14 -12.98 8.07 -5.57
C GLY A 14 -11.45 7.90 -5.62
N ILE A 15 -10.95 6.81 -6.20
CA ILE A 15 -9.51 6.54 -6.31
C ILE A 15 -8.88 7.39 -7.41
N ASP A 16 -9.51 7.46 -8.60
CA ASP A 16 -9.06 8.36 -9.67
C ASP A 16 -8.96 9.79 -9.15
N LYS A 17 -10.01 10.26 -8.47
CA LYS A 17 -10.04 11.58 -7.83
C LYS A 17 -8.92 11.75 -6.80
N ASN A 18 -8.69 10.78 -5.92
CA ASN A 18 -7.61 10.87 -4.93
C ASN A 18 -6.22 10.95 -5.58
N ILE A 19 -5.99 10.20 -6.68
CA ILE A 19 -4.73 10.26 -7.44
C ILE A 19 -4.58 11.64 -8.07
N GLU A 20 -5.62 12.14 -8.75
CA GLU A 20 -5.61 13.45 -9.40
C GLU A 20 -5.43 14.59 -8.38
N ASP A 21 -6.18 14.58 -7.28
CA ASP A 21 -6.10 15.60 -6.23
C ASP A 21 -4.70 15.62 -5.57
N ALA A 22 -4.11 14.46 -5.29
CA ALA A 22 -2.75 14.36 -4.74
C ALA A 22 -1.69 14.79 -5.77
N TYR A 23 -1.86 14.44 -7.04
CA TYR A 23 -0.97 14.89 -8.12
C TYR A 23 -1.01 16.41 -8.29
N LEU A 24 -2.21 17.00 -8.29
CA LEU A 24 -2.40 18.44 -8.34
C LEU A 24 -1.78 19.14 -7.13
N PHE A 25 -1.96 18.59 -5.93
CA PHE A 25 -1.31 19.09 -4.72
C PHE A 25 0.20 19.15 -4.89
N LEU A 26 0.85 18.08 -5.37
CA LEU A 26 2.29 18.08 -5.60
C LEU A 26 2.69 19.08 -6.69
N CYS A 27 1.99 19.13 -7.82
CA CYS A 27 2.30 20.09 -8.90
C CYS A 27 2.20 21.55 -8.44
N LEU A 28 1.29 21.84 -7.50
CA LEU A 28 1.10 23.18 -6.96
C LEU A 28 2.09 23.53 -5.85
N ASN A 29 2.59 22.56 -5.08
CA ASN A 29 3.37 22.85 -3.88
C ASN A 29 4.86 22.53 -4.01
N TYR A 30 5.23 21.53 -4.80
CA TYR A 30 6.62 21.08 -4.94
C TYR A 30 7.54 22.17 -5.48
N VAL A 31 8.67 22.35 -4.82
CA VAL A 31 9.82 23.13 -5.26
C VAL A 31 11.01 22.18 -5.43
N SER A 32 11.89 22.49 -6.38
CA SER A 32 13.08 21.66 -6.62
C SER A 32 13.92 21.53 -5.33
N GLY A 33 14.15 20.30 -4.90
CA GLY A 33 14.86 19.99 -3.66
C GLY A 33 13.94 19.49 -2.56
N ASP A 34 12.62 19.65 -2.69
CA ASP A 34 11.67 19.07 -1.75
C ASP A 34 11.71 17.54 -1.78
N GLU A 35 11.50 16.94 -0.62
CA GLU A 35 11.37 15.50 -0.46
C GLU A 35 9.90 15.08 -0.52
N ILE A 36 9.63 13.95 -1.19
CA ILE A 36 8.26 13.43 -1.34
C ILE A 36 8.14 12.11 -0.56
N TYR A 37 7.30 12.15 0.47
CA TYR A 37 6.92 10.99 1.27
C TYR A 37 5.47 10.63 0.97
N LEU A 38 5.23 9.41 0.50
CA LEU A 38 3.90 8.92 0.17
C LEU A 38 3.51 7.75 1.09
N PHE A 39 2.37 7.89 1.77
CA PHE A 39 1.86 6.87 2.70
C PHE A 39 0.46 6.41 2.30
N GLY A 40 0.21 5.10 2.37
CA GLY A 40 -1.13 4.59 2.12
C GLY A 40 -1.39 3.20 2.69
N PHE A 41 -2.61 2.98 3.17
CA PHE A 41 -3.11 1.66 3.57
C PHE A 41 -4.14 1.16 2.56
N SER A 42 -4.11 -0.12 2.21
CA SER A 42 -5.14 -0.77 1.39
C SER A 42 -5.26 -0.12 0.00
N ARG A 43 -6.43 0.42 -0.34
CA ARG A 43 -6.67 1.25 -1.53
C ARG A 43 -5.91 2.58 -1.49
N GLY A 44 -5.60 3.10 -0.31
CA GLY A 44 -4.68 4.23 -0.16
C GLY A 44 -3.27 3.86 -0.62
N ALA A 45 -2.79 2.66 -0.31
CA ALA A 45 -1.51 2.15 -0.80
C ALA A 45 -1.50 2.04 -2.33
N TYR A 46 -2.60 1.54 -2.91
CA TYR A 46 -2.83 1.57 -4.36
C TYR A 46 -2.72 3.00 -4.92
N THR A 47 -3.45 3.95 -4.30
CA THR A 47 -3.48 5.36 -4.71
C THR A 47 -2.09 5.97 -4.76
N VAL A 48 -1.28 5.82 -3.70
CA VAL A 48 0.07 6.39 -3.67
C VAL A 48 1.05 5.70 -4.61
N ARG A 49 0.90 4.39 -4.84
CA ARG A 49 1.66 3.65 -5.86
C ARG A 49 1.33 4.15 -7.27
N SER A 50 0.04 4.35 -7.57
CA SER A 50 -0.40 4.89 -8.85
C SER A 50 0.04 6.34 -9.05
N LEU A 51 -0.01 7.17 -8.00
CA LEU A 51 0.53 8.53 -8.02
C LEU A 51 2.03 8.53 -8.36
N ALA A 52 2.81 7.64 -7.72
CA ALA A 52 4.22 7.47 -8.04
C ALA A 52 4.43 7.06 -9.51
N GLY A 53 3.59 6.17 -10.03
CA GLY A 53 3.59 5.77 -11.44
C GLY A 53 3.25 6.92 -12.39
N LEU A 54 2.26 7.75 -12.05
CA LEU A 54 1.86 8.94 -12.81
C LEU A 54 3.00 9.94 -12.90
N ILE A 55 3.64 10.26 -11.76
CA ILE A 55 4.81 11.15 -11.71
C ILE A 55 5.96 10.59 -12.55
N TYR A 56 6.19 9.27 -12.48
CA TYR A 56 7.21 8.63 -13.30
C TYR A 56 6.89 8.66 -14.80
N ASN A 57 5.62 8.53 -15.18
CA ASN A 57 5.21 8.51 -16.58
C ASN A 57 5.21 9.92 -17.19
N ALA A 58 4.35 10.78 -16.67
CA ALA A 58 4.05 12.10 -17.22
C ALA A 58 4.94 13.22 -16.65
N GLY A 59 5.72 12.93 -15.61
CA GLY A 59 6.42 13.97 -14.83
C GLY A 59 5.50 14.66 -13.83
N LEU A 60 6.09 15.43 -12.92
CA LEU A 60 5.38 16.40 -12.11
C LEU A 60 5.30 17.72 -12.89
N LEU A 61 4.09 18.22 -13.14
CA LEU A 61 3.88 19.44 -13.92
C LEU A 61 4.40 20.65 -13.17
N THR A 62 4.96 21.62 -13.90
CA THR A 62 5.19 22.95 -13.32
C THR A 62 3.86 23.67 -13.15
N ARG A 63 3.80 24.61 -12.18
CA ARG A 63 2.58 25.38 -11.88
C ARG A 63 1.95 26.03 -13.12
N SER A 64 2.76 26.50 -14.06
CA SER A 64 2.32 27.13 -15.32
C SER A 64 1.51 26.19 -16.21
N TYR A 65 1.70 24.87 -16.08
CA TYR A 65 1.05 23.85 -16.88
C TYR A 65 0.04 23.01 -16.10
N ILE A 66 -0.40 23.44 -14.91
CA ILE A 66 -1.33 22.67 -14.07
C ILE A 66 -2.61 22.23 -14.81
N ARG A 67 -3.08 23.02 -15.78
CA ARG A 67 -4.23 22.69 -16.63
C ARG A 67 -4.03 21.45 -17.53
N LYS A 68 -2.79 20.95 -17.61
CA LYS A 68 -2.41 19.71 -18.32
C LYS A 68 -2.55 18.46 -17.45
N ALA A 69 -2.93 18.58 -16.17
CA ALA A 69 -3.11 17.42 -15.30
C ALA A 69 -4.07 16.35 -15.85
N PRO A 70 -5.22 16.69 -16.49
CA PRO A 70 -6.07 15.68 -17.12
C PRO A 70 -5.36 14.92 -18.24
N GLU A 71 -4.56 15.61 -19.07
CA GLU A 71 -3.77 14.99 -20.14
C GLU A 71 -2.65 14.10 -19.57
N ALA A 72 -1.98 14.54 -18.49
CA ALA A 72 -0.99 13.74 -17.78
C ALA A 72 -1.58 12.44 -17.24
N TYR A 73 -2.80 12.50 -16.68
CA TYR A 73 -3.48 11.35 -16.14
C TYR A 73 -3.97 10.39 -17.23
N GLN A 74 -4.47 10.91 -18.36
CA GLN A 74 -4.81 10.10 -19.53
C GLN A 74 -3.60 9.37 -20.09
N LEU A 75 -2.45 10.06 -20.17
CA LEU A 75 -1.19 9.47 -20.62
C LEU A 75 -0.75 8.30 -19.72
N TYR A 76 -0.90 8.45 -18.40
CA TYR A 76 -0.63 7.37 -17.44
C TYR A 76 -1.58 6.17 -17.57
N GLN A 77 -2.84 6.38 -17.94
CA GLN A 77 -3.80 5.28 -18.12
C GLN A 77 -3.62 4.53 -19.45
N SER A 78 -2.99 5.15 -20.43
CA SER A 78 -2.77 4.55 -21.74
C SER A 78 -1.79 3.39 -21.67
N ARG A 79 -2.13 2.28 -22.33
CA ARG A 79 -1.24 1.12 -22.45
C ARG A 79 -0.11 1.34 -23.45
N ASP A 80 -0.30 2.29 -24.37
CA ASP A 80 0.62 2.58 -25.47
C ASP A 80 1.54 3.77 -25.16
N ASP A 81 1.33 4.45 -24.02
CA ASP A 81 2.10 5.64 -23.62
C ASP A 81 2.83 5.43 -22.28
N GLY A 82 3.54 4.30 -22.18
CA GLY A 82 4.37 3.99 -21.03
C GLY A 82 5.55 4.98 -20.85
N PRO A 83 6.29 4.88 -19.72
CA PRO A 83 7.31 5.85 -19.33
C PRO A 83 8.48 6.01 -20.30
N GLN A 84 8.70 5.05 -21.20
CA GLN A 84 9.74 5.11 -22.22
C GLN A 84 9.20 5.49 -23.61
N GLU A 85 7.89 5.64 -23.77
CA GLU A 85 7.26 5.92 -25.05
C GLU A 85 7.42 7.39 -25.44
N PRO A 86 7.62 7.70 -26.74
CA PRO A 86 7.92 9.05 -27.22
C PRO A 86 6.95 10.12 -26.72
N ASN A 87 5.66 9.81 -26.64
CA ASN A 87 4.63 10.73 -26.16
C ASN A 87 4.83 11.09 -24.69
N ALA A 88 5.07 10.10 -23.83
CA ALA A 88 5.38 10.33 -22.41
C ALA A 88 6.69 11.11 -22.23
N ILE A 89 7.69 10.87 -23.08
CA ILE A 89 8.97 11.61 -23.07
C ILE A 89 8.74 13.07 -23.44
N ALA A 90 8.08 13.34 -24.56
CA ALA A 90 7.83 14.68 -25.05
C ALA A 90 6.93 15.47 -24.08
N PHE A 91 5.89 14.82 -23.54
CA PHE A 91 4.97 15.45 -22.59
C PHE A 91 5.71 15.92 -21.33
N ARG A 92 6.49 15.02 -20.69
CA ARG A 92 7.22 15.39 -19.48
C ARG A 92 8.26 16.46 -19.78
N GLN A 93 9.03 16.36 -20.85
CA GLN A 93 10.05 17.37 -21.21
C GLN A 93 9.46 18.77 -21.43
N LYS A 94 8.22 18.83 -21.94
CA LYS A 94 7.55 20.08 -22.25
C LYS A 94 6.86 20.72 -21.05
N TYR A 95 6.22 19.91 -20.19
CA TYR A 95 5.31 20.42 -19.17
C TYR A 95 5.76 20.20 -17.73
N GLY A 96 6.80 19.40 -17.48
CA GLY A 96 7.21 19.01 -16.14
C GLY A 96 8.58 18.36 -16.08
N ALA A 97 8.81 17.56 -15.04
CA ALA A 97 10.01 16.73 -14.92
C ALA A 97 9.74 15.51 -14.05
N ARG A 98 10.54 14.45 -14.22
CA ARG A 98 10.57 13.37 -13.21
C ARG A 98 11.23 13.92 -11.96
N VAL A 99 10.57 13.72 -10.82
CA VAL A 99 11.11 14.08 -9.51
C VAL A 99 11.30 12.80 -8.69
N PRO A 100 12.32 12.74 -7.83
CA PRO A 100 12.51 11.60 -6.95
C PRO A 100 11.36 11.52 -5.93
N ILE A 101 11.02 10.29 -5.54
CA ILE A 101 10.15 10.00 -4.42
C ILE A 101 11.03 9.43 -3.33
N THR A 102 11.21 10.20 -2.24
CA THR A 102 12.11 9.85 -1.14
C THR A 102 11.68 8.55 -0.49
N LEU A 103 10.38 8.41 -0.20
CA LEU A 103 9.82 7.21 0.40
C LEU A 103 8.40 6.90 -0.09
N LEU A 104 8.16 5.63 -0.35
CA LEU A 104 6.83 5.04 -0.51
C LEU A 104 6.54 4.06 0.63
N GLY A 105 5.77 4.48 1.63
CA GLY A 105 5.34 3.66 2.76
C GLY A 105 3.93 3.10 2.55
N CYS A 106 3.78 1.78 2.57
CA CYS A 106 2.52 1.11 2.32
C CYS A 106 2.17 0.09 3.38
N TRP A 107 0.88 0.03 3.73
CA TRP A 107 0.31 -1.05 4.52
C TRP A 107 -0.65 -1.84 3.64
N ASP A 108 -0.40 -3.13 3.54
CA ASP A 108 -1.21 -4.17 2.94
C ASP A 108 -1.91 -3.75 1.64
N THR A 109 -1.12 -3.47 0.60
CA THR A 109 -1.65 -3.03 -0.69
C THR A 109 -2.55 -4.09 -1.30
N VAL A 110 -3.77 -3.70 -1.68
CA VAL A 110 -4.72 -4.54 -2.43
C VAL A 110 -4.99 -3.93 -3.80
N GLY A 111 -4.95 -4.74 -4.86
CA GLY A 111 -5.07 -4.26 -6.24
C GLY A 111 -4.79 -5.27 -7.36
N SER A 112 -4.33 -6.49 -7.04
CA SER A 112 -4.00 -7.53 -8.03
C SER A 112 -5.22 -7.99 -8.85
N LEU A 113 -6.41 -7.96 -8.24
CA LEU A 113 -7.70 -8.27 -8.88
C LEU A 113 -8.50 -7.01 -9.27
N GLY A 114 -7.84 -5.85 -9.32
CA GLY A 114 -8.50 -4.56 -9.41
C GLY A 114 -9.05 -4.13 -8.04
N ILE A 115 -9.72 -2.98 -7.99
CA ILE A 115 -10.33 -2.51 -6.74
C ILE A 115 -11.65 -3.28 -6.54
N PRO A 116 -11.81 -4.01 -5.42
CA PRO A 116 -12.97 -4.85 -5.22
C PRO A 116 -14.26 -4.04 -5.02
N ASP A 117 -15.35 -4.54 -5.59
CA ASP A 117 -16.70 -4.04 -5.34
C ASP A 117 -17.15 -4.38 -3.93
N ILE A 118 -16.94 -3.43 -3.02
CA ILE A 118 -17.28 -3.59 -1.60
C ILE A 118 -18.81 -3.47 -1.38
N ASN A 119 -19.55 -2.96 -2.37
CA ASN A 119 -21.01 -2.90 -2.35
C ASN A 119 -21.58 -3.88 -3.40
N PRO A 120 -22.33 -4.92 -3.01
CA PRO A 120 -22.91 -5.90 -3.95
C PRO A 120 -23.93 -5.30 -4.94
N LEU A 121 -24.42 -4.09 -4.68
CA LEU A 121 -25.31 -3.34 -5.58
C LEU A 121 -24.55 -2.60 -6.69
N ILE A 122 -23.23 -2.45 -6.58
CA ILE A 122 -22.37 -1.80 -7.57
C ILE A 122 -21.53 -2.92 -8.20
N LYS A 123 -21.91 -3.36 -9.40
CA LYS A 123 -21.00 -4.13 -10.25
C LYS A 123 -20.19 -3.12 -11.06
N LEU A 124 -18.94 -2.87 -10.69
CA LEU A 124 -18.04 -2.10 -11.54
C LEU A 124 -17.87 -2.87 -12.86
N ASP A 125 -17.95 -2.16 -13.98
CA ASP A 125 -17.73 -2.78 -15.29
C ASP A 125 -16.38 -3.51 -15.27
N ARG A 126 -16.35 -4.74 -15.80
CA ARG A 126 -15.14 -5.56 -15.91
C ARG A 126 -13.97 -4.78 -16.54
N ARG A 127 -14.24 -3.92 -17.53
CA ARG A 127 -13.25 -3.05 -18.17
C ARG A 127 -12.69 -1.98 -17.22
N ILE A 128 -13.53 -1.42 -16.36
CA ILE A 128 -13.11 -0.47 -15.33
C ILE A 128 -12.25 -1.18 -14.30
N ASN A 129 -12.63 -2.38 -13.86
CA ASN A 129 -11.82 -3.18 -12.94
C ASN A 129 -10.46 -3.59 -13.57
N GLU A 130 -10.43 -3.95 -14.86
CA GLU A 130 -9.20 -4.25 -15.61
C GLU A 130 -8.23 -3.06 -15.65
N LYS A 131 -8.73 -1.82 -15.79
CA LYS A 131 -7.90 -0.60 -15.71
C LYS A 131 -7.14 -0.50 -14.38
N TYR A 132 -7.73 -0.99 -13.29
CA TYR A 132 -7.17 -0.86 -11.94
C TYR A 132 -6.28 -2.02 -11.52
N ARG A 133 -6.08 -3.03 -12.36
CA ARG A 133 -5.20 -4.15 -12.00
C ARG A 133 -3.75 -3.69 -12.08
N PHE A 134 -2.99 -3.97 -11.02
CA PHE A 134 -1.54 -3.95 -11.12
C PHE A 134 -1.10 -5.16 -11.93
N HIS A 135 -0.88 -4.94 -13.23
CA HIS A 135 -0.26 -5.92 -14.10
C HIS A 135 1.26 -5.98 -13.90
N ASP A 136 1.86 -4.88 -13.41
CA ASP A 136 3.25 -4.80 -13.01
C ASP A 136 3.35 -4.41 -11.53
N THR A 137 4.10 -5.21 -10.78
CA THR A 137 4.37 -5.01 -9.35
C THR A 137 5.74 -4.39 -9.10
N GLN A 138 6.52 -4.17 -10.17
CA GLN A 138 7.80 -3.49 -10.12
C GLN A 138 7.61 -2.01 -9.81
N LEU A 139 8.36 -1.54 -8.83
CA LEU A 139 8.44 -0.12 -8.53
C LEU A 139 9.20 0.61 -9.64
N ASN A 140 8.81 1.85 -9.89
CA ASN A 140 9.58 2.71 -10.78
C ASN A 140 10.90 3.12 -10.11
N ARG A 141 11.92 3.40 -10.92
CA ARG A 141 13.27 3.74 -10.43
C ARG A 141 13.39 5.10 -9.74
N THR A 142 12.37 5.95 -9.80
CA THR A 142 12.39 7.27 -9.11
C THR A 142 12.01 7.17 -7.65
N ILE A 143 11.44 6.04 -7.20
CA ILE A 143 11.27 5.74 -5.78
C ILE A 143 12.63 5.33 -5.22
N GLN A 144 13.12 6.04 -4.21
CA GLN A 144 14.42 5.76 -3.58
C GLN A 144 14.27 4.69 -2.50
N HIS A 145 13.28 4.84 -1.63
CA HIS A 145 12.98 3.90 -0.56
C HIS A 145 11.52 3.43 -0.64
N ALA A 146 11.28 2.15 -0.35
CA ALA A 146 9.95 1.61 -0.23
C ALA A 146 9.83 0.68 0.98
N LEU A 147 8.75 0.88 1.74
CA LEU A 147 8.39 0.05 2.87
C LEU A 147 7.00 -0.53 2.64
N HIS A 148 6.84 -1.84 2.83
CA HIS A 148 5.54 -2.50 2.68
C HIS A 148 5.28 -3.49 3.82
N ALA A 149 4.37 -3.13 4.74
CA ALA A 149 3.89 -4.04 5.77
C ALA A 149 2.74 -4.90 5.21
N VAL A 150 2.82 -6.22 5.31
CA VAL A 150 1.87 -7.16 4.68
C VAL A 150 1.25 -8.10 5.70
N ALA A 151 -0.07 -8.33 5.61
CA ALA A 151 -0.79 -9.24 6.51
C ALA A 151 -0.58 -10.72 6.15
N ILE A 152 -0.26 -11.55 7.14
CA ILE A 152 -0.08 -13.01 7.00
C ILE A 152 -1.43 -13.74 6.93
N ASP A 153 -2.40 -13.33 7.74
CA ASP A 153 -3.62 -14.11 8.02
C ASP A 153 -4.86 -13.60 7.26
N GLU A 154 -4.66 -12.69 6.32
CA GLU A 154 -5.73 -12.28 5.41
C GLU A 154 -6.01 -13.39 4.40
N THR A 155 -7.24 -13.87 4.40
CA THR A 155 -7.66 -15.02 3.59
C THR A 155 -8.68 -14.67 2.50
N ARG A 156 -9.24 -13.46 2.51
CA ARG A 156 -10.23 -13.04 1.52
C ARG A 156 -9.53 -12.82 0.18
N LYS A 157 -9.98 -13.55 -0.85
CA LYS A 157 -9.40 -13.48 -2.20
C LYS A 157 -9.38 -12.07 -2.79
N VAL A 158 -10.41 -11.27 -2.48
CA VAL A 158 -10.52 -9.87 -2.93
C VAL A 158 -9.51 -8.93 -2.28
N PHE A 159 -8.87 -9.36 -1.20
CA PHE A 159 -7.76 -8.65 -0.55
C PHE A 159 -6.48 -9.44 -0.72
N ASP A 160 -6.28 -10.08 -1.86
CA ASP A 160 -4.95 -10.57 -2.20
C ASP A 160 -3.95 -9.42 -2.29
N VAL A 161 -2.74 -9.66 -1.77
CA VAL A 161 -1.72 -8.63 -1.66
C VAL A 161 -1.13 -8.33 -3.04
N THR A 162 -0.88 -7.06 -3.31
CA THR A 162 -0.04 -6.66 -4.43
C THR A 162 1.38 -6.44 -3.91
N PRO A 163 2.32 -7.38 -4.08
CA PRO A 163 3.68 -7.22 -3.58
C PRO A 163 4.37 -6.01 -4.23
N MET A 164 5.45 -5.55 -3.59
CA MET A 164 6.38 -4.60 -4.20
C MET A 164 7.61 -5.36 -4.66
N GLN A 165 7.98 -5.19 -5.92
CA GLN A 165 9.25 -5.68 -6.44
C GLN A 165 10.16 -4.48 -6.71
N PRO A 166 11.46 -4.57 -6.34
CA PRO A 166 12.41 -3.52 -6.71
C PRO A 166 12.49 -3.36 -8.22
N SER A 167 12.82 -2.15 -8.65
CA SER A 167 13.07 -1.83 -10.04
C SER A 167 14.29 -2.57 -10.54
N ARG A 168 14.18 -3.25 -11.69
CA ARG A 168 15.33 -3.86 -12.37
C ARG A 168 16.33 -2.82 -12.93
N HIS A 169 15.96 -1.54 -12.90
CA HIS A 169 16.71 -0.44 -13.47
C HIS A 169 17.17 0.58 -12.40
N SER A 170 17.25 0.16 -11.14
CA SER A 170 17.77 0.97 -10.04
C SER A 170 18.66 0.13 -9.14
N GLU A 171 19.95 0.49 -9.05
CA GLU A 171 20.92 -0.20 -8.19
C GLU A 171 20.85 0.31 -6.73
N ASN A 172 20.36 1.54 -6.53
CA ASN A 172 20.35 2.22 -5.24
C ASN A 172 18.96 2.27 -4.60
N GLN A 173 17.95 1.62 -5.20
CA GLN A 173 16.60 1.58 -4.63
C GLN A 173 16.55 0.57 -3.48
N ILE A 174 16.12 1.02 -2.30
CA ILE A 174 15.97 0.17 -1.11
C ILE A 174 14.49 -0.20 -0.96
N VAL A 175 14.17 -1.48 -1.02
CA VAL A 175 12.80 -1.99 -0.83
C VAL A 175 12.80 -2.99 0.31
N LYS A 176 11.94 -2.76 1.31
CA LYS A 176 11.74 -3.68 2.43
C LYS A 176 10.26 -4.02 2.55
N GLN A 177 9.93 -5.30 2.37
CA GLN A 177 8.58 -5.82 2.53
C GLN A 177 8.57 -6.83 3.68
N VAL A 178 7.78 -6.57 4.70
CA VAL A 178 7.77 -7.37 5.94
C VAL A 178 6.36 -7.85 6.26
N TRP A 179 6.28 -9.10 6.71
CA TRP A 179 5.04 -9.81 7.00
C TRP A 179 4.69 -9.75 8.48
N PHE A 180 3.47 -9.30 8.78
CA PHE A 180 2.94 -9.06 10.12
C PHE A 180 1.77 -10.02 10.42
N PRO A 181 1.60 -10.42 11.69
CA PRO A 181 0.50 -11.29 12.06
C PRO A 181 -0.83 -10.53 12.03
N GLY A 182 -1.90 -11.28 11.80
CA GLY A 182 -3.26 -10.78 11.69
C GLY A 182 -3.71 -10.59 10.24
N ASP A 183 -4.93 -10.09 10.11
CA ASP A 183 -5.59 -9.83 8.83
C ASP A 183 -5.29 -8.41 8.31
N HIS A 184 -5.95 -8.00 7.22
CA HIS A 184 -5.80 -6.68 6.63
C HIS A 184 -5.95 -5.52 7.63
N GLY A 185 -6.91 -5.61 8.56
CA GLY A 185 -7.14 -4.59 9.60
C GLY A 185 -6.12 -4.64 10.73
N SER A 186 -5.52 -5.80 10.97
CA SER A 186 -4.45 -5.99 11.95
C SER A 186 -3.13 -5.36 11.51
N VAL A 187 -2.95 -5.04 10.22
CA VAL A 187 -1.75 -4.37 9.71
C VAL A 187 -1.99 -2.89 9.43
N GLY A 188 -3.13 -2.55 8.82
CA GLY A 188 -3.44 -1.15 8.49
C GLY A 188 -4.16 -0.36 9.59
N GLY A 189 -4.59 -1.03 10.66
CA GLY A 189 -5.37 -0.42 11.74
C GLY A 189 -6.83 -0.18 11.37
N GLY A 190 -7.47 0.73 12.12
CA GLY A 190 -8.89 1.08 11.96
C GLY A 190 -9.87 0.22 12.75
N MET A 191 -9.38 -0.76 13.54
CA MET A 191 -10.17 -1.52 14.50
C MET A 191 -9.47 -1.49 15.86
N GLY A 192 -10.07 -0.82 16.85
CA GLY A 192 -9.48 -0.65 18.19
C GLY A 192 -9.10 -1.97 18.87
N ASP A 193 -9.94 -3.00 18.72
CA ASP A 193 -9.69 -4.33 19.27
C ASP A 193 -8.45 -5.04 18.70
N LEU A 194 -7.92 -4.59 17.56
CA LEU A 194 -6.73 -5.15 16.89
C LEU A 194 -5.51 -4.23 17.01
N ARG A 195 -5.63 -3.13 17.74
CA ARG A 195 -4.62 -2.06 17.80
C ARG A 195 -3.23 -2.59 18.09
N GLY A 196 -3.06 -3.49 19.06
CA GLY A 196 -1.74 -3.98 19.42
C GLY A 196 -1.02 -4.79 18.33
N LEU A 197 -1.74 -5.29 17.31
CA LEU A 197 -1.13 -5.85 16.11
C LEU A 197 -0.79 -4.76 15.09
N SER A 198 -1.68 -3.78 14.86
CA SER A 198 -1.43 -2.71 13.88
C SER A 198 -0.36 -1.73 14.34
N ASP A 199 -0.24 -1.53 15.65
CA ASP A 199 0.80 -0.71 16.27
C ASP A 199 2.19 -1.28 15.98
N ALA A 200 2.33 -2.61 15.84
CA ALA A 200 3.59 -3.22 15.42
C ALA A 200 3.99 -2.80 13.99
N ALA A 201 3.03 -2.79 13.07
CA ALA A 201 3.28 -2.38 11.68
C ALA A 201 3.54 -0.87 11.56
N LEU A 202 2.87 -0.04 12.38
CA LEU A 202 3.14 1.39 12.46
C LEU A 202 4.54 1.68 13.03
N GLN A 203 4.88 1.07 14.18
CA GLN A 203 6.19 1.21 14.81
C GLN A 203 7.31 0.82 13.85
N TRP A 204 7.15 -0.31 13.15
CA TRP A 204 8.14 -0.78 12.20
C TRP A 204 8.41 0.21 11.04
N ILE A 205 7.38 0.89 10.54
CA ILE A 205 7.56 1.94 9.52
C ILE A 205 8.34 3.12 10.10
N ILE A 206 7.94 3.61 11.28
CA ILE A 206 8.60 4.73 11.97
C ILE A 206 10.08 4.41 12.22
N ASP A 207 10.36 3.24 12.80
CA ASP A 207 11.72 2.78 13.10
C ASP A 207 12.54 2.60 11.82
N SER A 208 11.96 2.08 10.75
CA SER A 208 12.67 1.89 9.47
C SER A 208 13.08 3.24 8.87
N ILE A 209 12.20 4.25 8.94
CA ILE A 209 12.48 5.61 8.46
C ILE A 209 13.59 6.25 9.30
N ALA A 210 13.50 6.13 10.62
CA ALA A 210 14.52 6.65 11.54
C ALA A 210 15.89 5.98 11.31
N ASN A 211 15.91 4.65 11.17
CA ASN A 211 17.13 3.88 10.95
C ASN A 211 17.82 4.21 9.61
N TRP A 212 17.05 4.63 8.60
CA TRP A 212 17.60 5.09 7.32
C TRP A 212 18.01 6.57 7.34
N GLY A 213 17.73 7.30 8.42
CA GLY A 213 18.10 8.70 8.55
C GLY A 213 17.39 9.61 7.55
N LEU A 214 16.15 9.28 7.16
CA LEU A 214 15.41 10.05 6.15
C LEU A 214 14.91 11.42 6.67
N GLY A 215 15.09 11.76 7.94
CA GLY A 215 14.75 13.09 8.46
C GLY A 215 13.25 13.42 8.54
N LEU A 216 12.38 12.42 8.43
CA LEU A 216 10.94 12.57 8.67
C LEU A 216 10.61 12.29 10.14
N ASP A 217 10.20 13.34 10.86
CA ASP A 217 9.77 13.25 12.25
C ASP A 217 8.28 12.91 12.38
N PHE A 218 7.94 12.13 13.41
CA PHE A 218 6.57 11.76 13.75
C PHE A 218 6.17 12.34 15.11
N ASP A 219 5.05 13.08 15.13
CA ASP A 219 4.42 13.56 16.37
C ASP A 219 3.66 12.41 17.05
N LEU A 220 4.35 11.64 17.88
CA LEU A 220 3.80 10.46 18.57
C LEU A 220 2.71 10.83 19.59
N ASP A 221 2.65 12.09 20.05
CA ASP A 221 1.61 12.57 20.97
C ASP A 221 0.22 12.60 20.31
N ARG A 222 0.16 12.49 18.97
CA ARG A 222 -1.11 12.35 18.23
C ARG A 222 -1.69 10.95 18.28
N ILE A 223 -0.94 9.97 18.77
CA ILE A 223 -1.41 8.59 18.92
C ILE A 223 -1.97 8.47 20.33
N GLU A 224 -3.29 8.35 20.42
CA GLU A 224 -3.99 8.16 21.69
C GLU A 224 -3.43 6.93 22.42
N ASP A 225 -2.97 7.12 23.66
CA ASP A 225 -2.28 6.12 24.48
C ASP A 225 -0.95 5.58 23.90
N GLY A 226 -0.30 6.31 22.99
CA GLY A 226 1.01 5.94 22.43
C GLY A 226 0.99 4.77 21.44
N ILE A 227 2.11 4.06 21.27
CA ILE A 227 2.16 2.82 20.46
C ILE A 227 2.24 1.64 21.41
N LEU A 228 1.25 0.74 21.38
CA LEU A 228 1.11 -0.37 22.31
C LEU A 228 1.13 -1.72 21.59
N VAL A 229 2.32 -2.20 21.26
CA VAL A 229 2.49 -3.51 20.60
C VAL A 229 2.09 -4.65 21.54
N ASP A 230 1.11 -5.47 21.13
CA ASP A 230 0.70 -6.67 21.86
C ASP A 230 0.49 -7.86 20.90
N PRO A 231 1.46 -8.79 20.82
CA PRO A 231 1.35 -9.97 19.96
C PRO A 231 0.27 -10.94 20.43
N THR A 232 -0.29 -10.78 21.63
CA THR A 232 -1.22 -11.73 22.25
C THR A 232 -2.69 -11.38 22.05
N ILE A 233 -3.03 -10.23 21.44
CA ILE A 233 -4.42 -9.84 21.19
C ILE A 233 -5.19 -10.94 20.44
N PRO A 234 -6.38 -11.37 20.92
CA PRO A 234 -7.18 -12.38 20.23
C PRO A 234 -7.58 -11.91 18.83
N LEU A 235 -7.22 -12.71 17.80
CA LEU A 235 -7.67 -12.44 16.44
C LEU A 235 -9.00 -13.13 16.22
N ASN A 236 -10.10 -12.39 16.38
CA ASN A 236 -11.42 -12.87 15.99
C ASN A 236 -11.57 -12.75 14.47
N LEU A 237 -11.02 -13.71 13.73
CA LEU A 237 -11.23 -13.85 12.28
C LEU A 237 -12.71 -14.05 11.89
N ALA A 238 -13.58 -14.30 12.87
CA ALA A 238 -15.02 -14.29 12.70
C ALA A 238 -15.45 -12.95 12.09
N ARG A 239 -16.00 -13.02 10.88
CA ARG A 239 -16.36 -11.89 10.02
C ARG A 239 -17.52 -11.11 10.63
N LYS A 240 -17.23 -10.24 11.60
CA LYS A 240 -18.25 -9.45 12.31
C LYS A 240 -18.81 -8.32 11.45
N THR A 241 -18.00 -7.74 10.57
CA THR A 241 -18.41 -6.61 9.74
C THR A 241 -19.22 -7.05 8.52
N LEU A 242 -20.17 -6.21 8.09
CA LEU A 242 -20.97 -6.45 6.88
C LEU A 242 -20.06 -6.61 5.65
N ILE A 243 -19.01 -5.79 5.56
CA ILE A 243 -17.98 -5.88 4.52
C ILE A 243 -17.25 -7.23 4.59
N GLY A 244 -16.86 -7.68 5.78
CA GLY A 244 -16.21 -8.98 5.97
C GLY A 244 -17.08 -10.16 5.55
N LYS A 245 -18.41 -10.08 5.78
CA LYS A 245 -19.37 -11.11 5.34
C LYS A 245 -19.59 -11.10 3.84
N LEU A 246 -19.65 -9.92 3.21
CA LEU A 246 -19.84 -9.79 1.76
C LEU A 246 -18.61 -10.29 0.97
N THR A 247 -17.42 -9.87 1.39
CA THR A 247 -16.15 -10.23 0.73
C THR A 247 -15.80 -11.72 0.84
N ALA A 248 -16.32 -12.41 1.86
CA ALA A 248 -16.18 -13.84 2.02
C ALA A 248 -16.81 -14.68 0.90
N LEU A 249 -17.87 -14.18 0.27
CA LEU A 249 -18.55 -14.88 -0.81
C LEU A 249 -17.69 -14.99 -2.08
N ALA A 250 -16.64 -14.17 -2.20
CA ALA A 250 -15.68 -14.21 -3.31
C ALA A 250 -14.63 -15.33 -3.17
N GLY A 251 -14.68 -16.11 -2.07
CA GLY A 251 -13.78 -17.21 -1.79
C GLY A 251 -12.63 -16.84 -0.85
N SER A 252 -11.97 -17.89 -0.37
CA SER A 252 -10.81 -17.78 0.53
C SER A 252 -9.60 -18.51 -0.02
N PHE A 253 -8.41 -18.01 0.30
CA PHE A 253 -7.13 -18.64 0.00
C PHE A 253 -6.12 -18.31 1.11
N LEU A 254 -5.01 -19.04 1.16
CA LEU A 254 -3.89 -18.68 2.02
C LEU A 254 -2.92 -17.83 1.21
N ARG A 255 -2.56 -16.66 1.74
CA ARG A 255 -1.53 -15.81 1.13
C ARG A 255 -0.19 -16.52 1.11
N GLU A 256 0.52 -16.34 0.00
CA GLU A 256 1.90 -16.76 -0.13
C GLU A 256 2.82 -15.78 0.62
N VAL A 257 3.30 -16.20 1.79
CA VAL A 257 4.26 -15.43 2.61
C VAL A 257 5.67 -15.46 2.01
N SER A 258 6.59 -14.61 2.48
CA SER A 258 7.98 -14.59 1.97
C SER A 258 8.69 -15.95 2.16
N ASP A 259 9.56 -16.30 1.21
CA ASP A 259 10.48 -17.43 1.33
C ASP A 259 11.65 -17.14 2.27
N ASN A 260 11.95 -15.86 2.54
CA ASN A 260 12.98 -15.48 3.51
C ASN A 260 12.34 -15.31 4.89
N PHE A 261 12.93 -15.92 5.92
CA PHE A 261 12.41 -15.85 7.28
C PHE A 261 12.60 -14.45 7.89
N GLU A 262 13.64 -13.75 7.47
CA GLU A 262 14.01 -12.40 7.90
C GLU A 262 12.98 -11.35 7.45
N ASP A 263 12.13 -11.67 6.47
CA ASP A 263 11.01 -10.83 6.06
C ASP A 263 9.78 -11.04 6.97
N ILE A 264 9.82 -11.94 7.94
CA ILE A 264 8.74 -12.15 8.92
C ILE A 264 9.01 -11.29 10.16
N HIS A 265 8.09 -10.40 10.51
CA HIS A 265 8.26 -9.53 11.67
C HIS A 265 8.32 -10.34 12.98
N GLU A 266 9.15 -9.91 13.93
CA GLU A 266 9.31 -10.59 15.22
C GLU A 266 7.99 -10.75 15.99
N VAL A 267 7.04 -9.83 15.83
CA VAL A 267 5.70 -9.90 16.45
C VAL A 267 4.92 -11.13 15.96
N ALA A 268 5.09 -11.56 14.70
CA ALA A 268 4.50 -12.81 14.22
C ALA A 268 5.11 -14.03 14.91
N ILE A 269 6.43 -14.03 15.10
CA ILE A 269 7.17 -15.09 15.79
C ILE A 269 6.75 -15.15 17.26
N GLN A 270 6.75 -14.01 17.95
CA GLN A 270 6.31 -13.92 19.35
C GLN A 270 4.86 -14.38 19.51
N ARG A 271 3.96 -13.99 18.60
CA ARG A 271 2.58 -14.44 18.62
C ARG A 271 2.49 -15.95 18.43
N PHE A 272 3.24 -16.53 17.49
CA PHE A 272 3.31 -17.97 17.28
C PHE A 272 3.74 -18.72 18.54
N LEU A 273 4.72 -18.20 19.27
CA LEU A 273 5.22 -18.84 20.50
C LEU A 273 4.24 -18.67 21.68
N LYS A 274 3.71 -17.46 21.87
CA LYS A 274 2.86 -17.11 23.03
C LYS A 274 1.43 -17.63 22.92
N ARG A 275 0.92 -17.86 21.71
CA ARG A 275 -0.45 -18.31 21.47
C ARG A 275 -0.50 -19.72 20.88
N SER A 276 -1.09 -20.65 21.64
CA SER A 276 -1.31 -22.03 21.18
C SER A 276 -2.26 -22.10 19.97
N ASP A 277 -3.21 -21.18 19.87
CA ASP A 277 -4.22 -21.11 18.80
C ASP A 277 -3.74 -20.36 17.54
N TYR A 278 -2.55 -19.76 17.58
CA TYR A 278 -1.94 -19.10 16.42
C TYR A 278 -0.88 -19.99 15.78
N LYS A 279 -1.29 -20.75 14.76
CA LYS A 279 -0.44 -21.68 13.99
C LYS A 279 -0.76 -21.58 12.49
N PRO A 280 -0.51 -20.42 11.86
CA PRO A 280 -0.92 -20.19 10.48
C PRO A 280 -0.21 -21.14 9.51
N GLN A 281 -0.99 -21.78 8.64
CA GLN A 281 -0.52 -22.86 7.78
C GLN A 281 0.50 -22.37 6.74
N ASN A 282 0.33 -21.16 6.20
CA ASN A 282 1.27 -20.57 5.23
C ASN A 282 2.65 -20.31 5.83
N LEU A 283 2.75 -19.85 7.09
CA LEU A 283 4.05 -19.75 7.78
C LEU A 283 4.65 -21.14 8.05
N LEU A 284 3.83 -22.08 8.55
CA LEU A 284 4.31 -23.44 8.83
C LEU A 284 4.79 -24.17 7.57
N GLN A 285 4.19 -23.91 6.41
CA GLN A 285 4.62 -24.51 5.15
C GLN A 285 6.01 -24.03 4.72
N LYS A 286 6.34 -22.75 4.92
CA LYS A 286 7.63 -22.17 4.51
C LYS A 286 8.72 -22.26 5.59
N HIS A 287 8.34 -22.11 6.86
CA HIS A 287 9.26 -21.77 7.95
C HIS A 287 9.18 -22.68 9.18
N ARG A 288 8.60 -23.88 9.08
CA ARG A 288 8.40 -24.78 10.24
C ARG A 288 9.66 -24.97 11.09
N SER A 289 10.79 -25.30 10.46
CA SER A 289 12.04 -25.62 11.18
C SER A 289 12.51 -24.46 12.07
N ARG A 290 12.34 -23.21 11.61
CA ARG A 290 12.73 -21.99 12.33
C ARG A 290 11.74 -21.58 13.40
N LEU A 291 10.47 -21.94 13.25
CA LEU A 291 9.39 -21.62 14.20
C LEU A 291 9.28 -22.62 15.34
N THR A 292 9.82 -23.83 15.17
CA THR A 292 9.74 -24.92 16.15
C THR A 292 11.09 -25.33 16.74
N SER A 293 12.18 -24.67 16.35
CA SER A 293 13.51 -24.79 16.96
C SER A 293 13.57 -23.97 18.24
#